data_AF-A0A926HGE6-F1
#
_entry.id   AF-A0A926HGE6-F1
#
_cell.length_a   1.000
_cell.length_b   1.000
_cell.length_c   1.000
_cell.angle_alpha   90.00
_cell.angle_beta   90.00
_cell.angle_gamma   90.00
#
_symmetry.space_group_name_H-M   'P 1'
#
loop_
_entity.id
_entity.type
_entity.pdbx_description
1 polymer ?
#
loop_
_entity_poly.entity_id
_entity_poly.type
_entity_poly.pdbx_seq_one_letter_code
_entity_poly.pdbx_strand_id
1 'polypeptide(L)'
;MQMNNLTSALLSFEDFVQLAGSDAAQGKYELHNGEVVIRMPPARPRHLAVQMKLVQLLSFLRQFEWLVVQEFPYRPARNYQFWIADVALV
;
A
#
# COMPACT_ATOMS: atom_id res chain seq x y z
N MET A 1 27.35 32.01 0.67
CA MET A 1 26.98 30.58 0.63
C MET A 1 25.59 30.48 1.24
N GLN A 2 24.54 30.54 0.41
CA GLN A 2 23.15 30.45 0.87
C GLN A 2 22.85 29.01 1.25
N MET A 3 22.33 28.80 2.47
CA MET A 3 21.79 27.52 2.92
C MET A 3 20.50 27.27 2.13
N ASN A 4 20.54 26.31 1.22
CA ASN A 4 19.35 25.82 0.52
C ASN A 4 18.45 25.12 1.53
N ASN A 5 17.25 25.65 1.75
CA ASN A 5 16.18 24.96 2.46
C ASN A 5 15.85 23.66 1.69
N LEU A 6 16.25 22.51 2.22
CA LEU A 6 15.85 21.19 1.74
C LEU A 6 14.39 20.93 2.14
N THR A 7 13.44 21.63 1.54
CA THR A 7 12.06 21.16 1.50
C THR A 7 12.00 20.09 0.41
N SER A 8 12.17 18.82 0.80
CA SER A 8 11.74 17.68 -0.01
C SER A 8 10.29 17.93 -0.42
N ALA A 9 10.02 18.14 -1.70
CA ALA A 9 8.67 18.40 -2.16
C ALA A 9 7.82 17.14 -1.91
N LEU A 10 6.81 17.26 -1.05
CA LEU A 10 5.86 16.17 -0.78
C LEU A 10 5.07 15.84 -2.04
N LEU A 11 5.07 14.59 -2.46
CA LEU A 11 4.37 14.14 -3.66
C LEU A 11 2.88 13.94 -3.39
N SER A 12 2.02 14.62 -4.16
CA SER A 12 0.59 14.30 -4.14
C SER A 12 0.33 12.89 -4.67
N PHE A 13 -0.89 12.38 -4.48
CA PHE A 13 -1.26 11.09 -5.06
C PHE A 13 -1.22 11.13 -6.59
N GLU A 14 -1.65 12.26 -7.16
CA GLU A 14 -1.68 12.48 -8.59
C GLU A 14 -0.25 12.50 -9.17
N ASP A 15 0.69 13.17 -8.52
CA ASP A 15 2.11 13.16 -8.91
C ASP A 15 2.70 11.76 -8.77
N PHE A 16 2.38 11.07 -7.68
CA PHE A 16 2.81 9.69 -7.45
C PHE A 16 2.34 8.74 -8.56
N VAL A 17 1.07 8.82 -8.98
CA VAL A 17 0.54 7.98 -10.07
C VAL A 17 1.24 8.28 -11.39
N GLN A 18 1.53 9.56 -11.69
CA GLN A 18 2.26 9.93 -12.89
C GLN A 18 3.70 9.40 -12.90
N LEU A 19 4.38 9.45 -11.74
CA LEU A 19 5.77 9.00 -11.60
C LEU A 19 5.90 7.47 -11.58
N ALA A 20 5.04 6.80 -10.83
CA ALA A 20 5.10 5.35 -10.64
C ALA A 20 4.47 4.57 -11.81
N GLY A 21 3.57 5.20 -12.58
CA GLY A 21 2.94 4.58 -13.76
C GLY A 21 2.34 3.21 -13.47
N SER A 22 2.70 2.20 -14.27
CA SER A 22 2.21 0.83 -14.12
C SER A 22 2.69 0.14 -12.85
N ASP A 23 3.77 0.60 -12.23
CA ASP A 23 4.33 -0.05 -11.05
C ASP A 23 3.56 0.28 -9.77
N ALA A 24 2.89 1.44 -9.70
CA ALA A 24 1.91 1.72 -8.65
C ALA A 24 0.74 0.74 -8.73
N ALA A 25 0.22 0.48 -9.93
CA ALA A 25 -0.87 -0.47 -10.14
C ALA A 25 -0.46 -1.93 -9.85
N GLN A 26 0.83 -2.27 -10.02
CA GLN A 26 1.38 -3.58 -9.66
C GLN A 26 1.77 -3.68 -8.19
N GLY A 27 1.53 -2.64 -7.41
CA GLY A 27 1.77 -2.64 -5.98
C GLY A 27 3.24 -2.66 -5.57
N LYS A 28 4.13 -2.15 -6.43
CA LYS A 28 5.57 -2.06 -6.15
C LYS A 28 5.96 -0.82 -5.36
N TYR A 29 5.09 0.19 -5.33
CA TYR A 29 5.30 1.44 -4.65
C TYR A 29 4.09 1.81 -3.80
N GLU A 30 4.35 2.38 -2.64
CA GLU A 30 3.35 3.01 -1.79
C GLU A 30 3.68 4.49 -1.60
N LEU A 31 2.67 5.29 -1.25
CA LEU A 31 2.82 6.70 -0.92
C LEU A 31 2.43 6.90 0.55
N HIS A 32 3.38 7.33 1.37
CA HIS A 32 3.21 7.54 2.80
C HIS A 32 3.51 8.99 3.13
N ASN A 33 2.48 9.77 3.48
CA ASN A 33 2.61 11.20 3.79
C ASN A 33 3.36 12.02 2.71
N GLY A 34 3.26 11.62 1.44
CA GLY A 34 3.91 12.30 0.33
C GLY A 34 5.33 11.80 0.02
N GLU A 35 5.78 10.75 0.70
CA GLU A 35 7.03 10.06 0.42
C GLU A 35 6.77 8.73 -0.29
N VAL A 36 7.53 8.44 -1.36
CA VAL A 36 7.44 7.15 -2.05
C VAL A 36 8.21 6.10 -1.26
N VAL A 37 7.51 5.06 -0.85
CA VAL A 37 8.09 3.87 -0.25
C VAL A 37 8.17 2.79 -1.32
N ILE A 38 9.39 2.35 -1.62
CA ILE A 38 9.62 1.22 -2.53
C ILE A 38 9.32 -0.06 -1.77
N ARG A 39 8.38 -0.86 -2.28
CA ARG A 39 8.11 -2.18 -1.75
C ARG A 39 9.18 -3.16 -2.24
N MET A 40 10.19 -3.44 -1.43
CA MET A 40 11.06 -4.63 -1.58
C MET A 40 11.54 -5.12 -0.21
N PRO A 41 11.43 -6.43 0.11
CA PRO A 41 11.72 -7.58 -0.75
C PRO A 41 10.50 -8.51 -0.99
N PRO A 42 10.61 -9.56 -1.83
CA PRO A 42 9.58 -10.59 -1.96
C PRO A 42 9.12 -11.11 -0.60
N ALA A 43 7.81 -11.38 -0.49
CA ALA A 43 7.20 -11.89 0.73
C ALA A 43 7.98 -13.12 1.23
N ARG A 44 8.50 -13.02 2.45
CA ARG A 44 9.18 -14.16 3.09
C ARG A 44 8.15 -15.28 3.28
N PRO A 45 8.52 -16.57 3.15
CA PRO A 45 7.56 -17.67 3.29
C PRO A 45 6.71 -17.61 4.58
N ARG A 46 7.30 -17.12 5.67
CA ARG A 46 6.59 -16.92 6.95
C ARG A 46 5.53 -15.81 6.87
N HIS A 47 5.80 -14.72 6.16
CA HIS A 47 4.83 -13.64 5.96
C HIS A 47 3.64 -14.16 5.15
N LEU A 48 3.89 -14.85 4.03
CA LEU A 48 2.84 -15.47 3.23
C LEU A 48 2.02 -16.48 4.05
N ALA A 49 2.67 -17.32 4.86
CA ALA A 49 1.97 -18.29 5.70
C ALA A 49 1.04 -17.63 6.73
N VAL A 50 1.45 -16.49 7.31
CA VAL A 50 0.61 -15.73 8.24
C VAL A 50 -0.54 -15.04 7.50
N GLN A 51 -0.26 -14.42 6.35
CA GLN A 51 -1.26 -13.79 5.49
C GLN A 51 -2.36 -14.79 5.08
N MET A 52 -1.98 -15.99 4.64
CA MET A 52 -2.92 -17.05 4.27
C MET A 52 -3.77 -17.52 5.46
N LYS A 53 -3.17 -17.68 6.65
CA LYS A 53 -3.91 -18.06 7.86
C LYS A 53 -4.93 -17.00 8.25
N LEU A 54 -4.57 -15.72 8.17
CA LEU A 54 -5.49 -14.62 8.43
C LEU A 54 -6.67 -14.64 7.46
N VAL A 55 -6.39 -14.83 6.16
CA VAL A 55 -7.46 -14.93 5.15
C VAL A 55 -8.40 -16.09 5.44
N GLN A 56 -7.87 -17.27 5.77
CA GLN A 56 -8.69 -18.44 6.10
C GLN A 56 -9.59 -18.18 7.31
N LEU A 57 -9.03 -17.61 8.39
CA LEU A 57 -9.78 -17.30 9.61
C LEU A 57 -10.87 -16.26 9.34
N LEU A 58 -10.54 -15.16 8.67
CA LEU A 58 -11.50 -14.12 8.32
C LEU A 58 -12.58 -14.61 7.35
N SER A 59 -12.21 -15.49 6.41
CA SER A 59 -13.16 -16.09 5.47
C SER A 59 -14.10 -17.07 6.16
N PHE A 60 -13.65 -17.75 7.22
CA PHE A 60 -14.50 -18.62 8.03
C PHE A 60 -15.50 -17.82 8.88
N LEU A 61 -15.09 -16.65 9.37
CA LEU A 61 -15.96 -15.75 10.13
C LEU A 61 -17.06 -15.08 9.29
N ARG A 62 -17.09 -15.30 7.96
CA ARG A 62 -18.10 -14.69 7.09
C ARG A 62 -19.52 -15.10 7.49
N GLN A 63 -20.26 -14.11 7.98
CA GLN A 63 -21.73 -14.10 8.01
C GLN A 63 -22.31 -13.20 6.90
N PHE A 64 -21.75 -13.28 5.68
CA PHE A 64 -22.30 -12.76 4.41
C PHE A 64 -22.00 -11.31 3.96
N GLU A 65 -21.31 -10.46 4.70
CA GLU A 65 -21.21 -9.03 4.30
C GLU A 65 -19.86 -8.56 3.70
N TRP A 66 -18.72 -9.23 3.96
CA TRP A 66 -17.38 -8.65 3.71
C TRP A 66 -16.51 -9.55 2.85
N LEU A 67 -15.95 -9.10 1.74
CA LEU A 67 -14.98 -9.88 0.96
C LEU A 67 -13.60 -9.80 1.62
N VAL A 68 -12.97 -10.97 1.85
CA VAL A 68 -11.58 -11.04 2.30
C VAL A 68 -10.67 -11.01 1.08
N VAL A 69 -9.79 -10.02 0.99
CA VAL A 69 -8.85 -9.83 -0.12
C VAL A 69 -7.42 -9.69 0.39
N GLN A 70 -6.45 -9.99 -0.47
CA GLN A 70 -5.01 -9.84 -0.18
C GLN A 70 -4.40 -8.78 -1.09
N GLU A 71 -3.29 -8.19 -0.65
CA GLU A 71 -2.51 -7.22 -1.45
C GLU A 71 -3.40 -6.10 -2.02
N PHE A 72 -4.28 -5.55 -1.18
CA PHE A 72 -5.38 -4.69 -1.59
C PHE A 72 -4.96 -3.22 -1.59
N PRO A 73 -4.93 -2.54 -2.75
CA PRO A 73 -4.60 -1.12 -2.83
C PRO A 73 -5.76 -0.26 -2.32
N TYR A 74 -5.45 0.74 -1.49
CA TYR A 74 -6.45 1.68 -0.97
C TYR A 74 -5.85 3.06 -0.65
N ARG A 75 -6.73 4.04 -0.46
CA ARG A 75 -6.36 5.42 -0.09
C ARG A 75 -6.94 5.76 1.30
N PRO A 76 -6.15 5.72 2.37
CA PRO A 76 -6.65 6.06 3.70
C PRO A 76 -6.97 7.55 3.84
N ALA A 77 -6.34 8.41 3.04
CA ALA A 77 -6.65 9.83 2.94
C ALA A 77 -6.69 10.27 1.47
N ARG A 78 -7.35 11.40 1.22
CA ARG A 78 -7.46 11.95 -0.14
C ARG A 78 -6.09 12.31 -0.70
N ASN A 79 -5.25 13.02 0.04
CA ASN A 79 -3.95 13.46 -0.48
C ASN A 79 -2.82 12.77 0.27
N TYR A 80 -1.70 12.56 -0.43
CA TYR A 80 -0.43 12.08 0.14
C TYR A 80 -0.41 10.64 0.66
N GLN A 81 -1.46 9.84 0.39
CA GLN A 81 -1.54 8.45 0.84
C GLN A 81 -2.01 7.51 -0.28
N PHE A 82 -1.30 6.39 -0.43
CA PHE A 82 -1.70 5.23 -1.22
C PHE A 82 -0.98 4.00 -0.72
N TRP A 83 -1.71 3.04 -0.17
CA TRP A 83 -1.15 1.90 0.57
C TRP A 83 -1.69 0.59 0.00
N ILE A 84 -0.99 -0.51 0.30
CA ILE A 84 -1.40 -1.84 -0.11
C ILE A 84 -1.50 -2.68 1.16
N ALA A 85 -2.72 -3.03 1.54
CA ALA A 85 -2.94 -3.87 2.69
C ALA A 85 -2.57 -5.32 2.35
N ASP A 86 -1.77 -5.98 3.18
CA ASP A 86 -1.51 -7.42 3.06
C ASP A 86 -2.82 -8.22 3.11
N VAL A 87 -3.78 -7.81 3.95
CA VAL A 87 -5.14 -8.38 4.02
C VAL A 87 -6.13 -7.26 4.28
N ALA A 88 -7.25 -7.25 3.55
CA ALA A 88 -8.36 -6.32 3.80
C ALA A 88 -9.72 -7.05 3.81
N LEU A 89 -10.65 -6.46 4.56
CA LEU A 89 -12.09 -6.77 4.53
C LEU A 89 -12.76 -5.62 3.79
N VAL A 90 -13.45 -5.92 2.69
CA VAL A 90 -14.07 -4.94 1.79
C VAL A 90 -15.56 -5.19 1.67
#